data_AF-A0A829DDV0-F1
#
_entry.id   AF-A0A829DDV0-F1
#
_cell.length_a   1.000
_cell.length_b   1.000
_cell.length_c   1.000
_cell.angle_alpha   90.00
_cell.angle_beta   90.00
_cell.angle_gamma   90.00
#
_symmetry.space_group_name_H-M   'P 1'
#
loop_
_entity.id
_entity.type
_entity.pdbx_description
1 polymer ?
#
loop_
_entity_poly.entity_id
_entity_poly.type
_entity_poly.pdbx_seq_one_letter_code
_entity_poly.pdbx_strand_id
1 'polypeptide(L)'
;MEYKIKDKEEKNNLLWYRVQVGSIDGFISVDEEISNGSFVSIFPIESKVQYVDASVLRVRSMPSLLGQVIETIPKGTAVSVVGSTPYKMKIEDKYDGWAEVITPSGKVGFSYSGFLNTKTEIYAETDLEPLNGILILSSNQSPTFWSNPGVELGQLDGCKSDRPGKYLNVEGVKLVNKEKYFLVKRKINYYGYNSLEYEGCINGWVLDYVGDFVENFYDWSAKQYGDSFDPKLVQILHENTEPLMDLSTLVVNDLGNSGKKGEALFEISYEAIDDDFNQKMEDS
;
A
#
# COMPACT_ATOMS: atom_id res chain seq x y z
N MET A 1 -17.50 -32.05 10.84
CA MET A 1 -16.43 -33.01 10.46
C MET A 1 -16.75 -34.31 11.17
N GLU A 2 -16.91 -35.40 10.43
CA GLU A 2 -17.12 -36.72 11.01
C GLU A 2 -15.90 -37.59 10.69
N TYR A 3 -15.43 -38.35 11.70
CA TYR A 3 -14.18 -39.09 11.62
C TYR A 3 -14.43 -40.60 11.61
N LYS A 4 -13.57 -41.35 10.92
CA LYS A 4 -13.61 -42.82 10.85
C LYS A 4 -14.94 -43.37 10.31
N ILE A 5 -15.57 -42.67 9.38
CA ILE A 5 -16.66 -43.26 8.62
C ILE A 5 -16.04 -44.27 7.65
N LYS A 6 -16.56 -45.50 7.69
CA LYS A 6 -16.06 -46.60 6.89
C LYS A 6 -16.51 -46.42 5.44
N ASP A 7 -15.54 -46.37 4.54
CA ASP A 7 -15.81 -46.41 3.11
C ASP A 7 -16.45 -47.76 2.72
N LYS A 8 -17.48 -47.72 1.89
CA LYS A 8 -18.26 -48.91 1.55
C LYS A 8 -17.53 -49.84 0.58
N GLU A 9 -16.65 -49.30 -0.25
CA GLU A 9 -15.94 -50.04 -1.30
C GLU A 9 -14.55 -50.49 -0.83
N GLU A 10 -13.74 -49.57 -0.33
CA GLU A 10 -12.37 -49.83 0.12
C GLU A 10 -12.30 -50.41 1.54
N LYS A 11 -13.40 -50.35 2.31
CA LYS A 11 -13.50 -50.80 3.72
C LYS A 11 -12.51 -50.12 4.68
N ASN A 12 -11.89 -49.02 4.25
CA ASN A 12 -11.01 -48.18 5.04
C ASN A 12 -11.79 -47.12 5.81
N ASN A 13 -11.21 -46.61 6.89
CA ASN A 13 -11.78 -45.50 7.64
C ASN A 13 -11.24 -44.20 7.05
N LEU A 14 -12.11 -43.40 6.43
CA LEU A 14 -11.72 -42.14 5.79
C LEU A 14 -12.19 -40.93 6.61
N LEU A 15 -11.62 -39.77 6.29
CA LEU A 15 -12.11 -38.47 6.76
C LEU A 15 -13.16 -37.94 5.77
N TRP A 16 -14.34 -37.59 6.28
CA TRP A 16 -15.44 -37.12 5.44
C TRP A 16 -15.92 -35.73 5.87
N TYR A 17 -16.13 -34.86 4.88
CA TYR A 17 -16.87 -33.61 5.07
C TYR A 17 -18.34 -33.85 4.75
N ARG A 18 -19.24 -33.43 5.65
CA ARG A 18 -20.67 -33.34 5.33
C ARG A 18 -20.88 -32.06 4.53
N VAL A 19 -21.51 -32.18 3.37
CA VAL A 19 -21.75 -31.09 2.44
C VAL A 19 -23.26 -30.92 2.28
N GLN A 20 -23.73 -29.68 2.44
CA GLN A 20 -25.12 -29.33 2.20
C GLN A 20 -25.19 -28.20 1.16
N VAL A 21 -25.72 -28.50 -0.02
CA VAL A 21 -25.89 -27.53 -1.11
C VAL A 21 -27.32 -27.59 -1.63
N GLY A 22 -28.10 -26.56 -1.34
CA GLY A 22 -29.54 -26.54 -1.64
C GLY A 22 -30.26 -27.68 -0.89
N SER A 23 -30.87 -28.60 -1.63
CA SER A 23 -31.55 -29.80 -1.10
C SER A 23 -30.65 -31.03 -0.99
N ILE A 24 -29.40 -30.96 -1.44
CA ILE A 24 -28.46 -32.08 -1.39
C ILE A 24 -27.76 -32.06 -0.02
N ASP A 25 -27.82 -33.19 0.68
CA ASP A 25 -27.13 -33.44 1.95
C ASP A 25 -26.36 -34.76 1.81
N GLY A 26 -25.04 -34.70 1.89
CA GLY A 26 -24.16 -35.84 1.60
C GLY A 26 -22.79 -35.69 2.22
N PHE A 27 -21.89 -36.61 1.88
CA PHE A 27 -20.53 -36.63 2.39
C PHE A 27 -19.53 -36.74 1.25
N ILE A 28 -18.38 -36.07 1.39
CA ILE A 28 -17.26 -36.11 0.46
C ILE A 28 -15.99 -36.51 1.19
N SER A 29 -15.21 -37.43 0.61
CA SER A 29 -14.01 -37.98 1.24
C SER A 29 -12.80 -37.10 0.92
N VAL A 30 -12.06 -36.71 1.95
CA VAL A 30 -10.80 -35.95 1.79
C VAL A 30 -9.76 -36.78 1.04
N ASP A 31 -9.76 -38.09 1.27
CA ASP A 31 -8.81 -39.01 0.66
C ASP A 31 -9.07 -39.16 -0.85
N GLU A 32 -10.32 -39.06 -1.29
CA GLU A 32 -10.67 -39.02 -2.73
C GLU A 32 -10.17 -37.73 -3.40
N GLU A 33 -10.29 -36.58 -2.73
CA GLU A 33 -9.78 -35.32 -3.26
C GLU A 33 -8.26 -35.36 -3.44
N ILE A 34 -7.55 -35.96 -2.46
CA ILE A 34 -6.08 -36.10 -2.49
C ILE A 34 -5.64 -37.14 -3.55
N SER A 35 -6.34 -38.27 -3.67
CA SER A 35 -5.96 -39.38 -4.56
C SER A 35 -6.35 -39.14 -6.02
N ASN A 36 -7.53 -38.58 -6.28
CA ASN A 36 -7.99 -38.32 -7.64
C ASN A 36 -7.56 -36.95 -8.18
N GLY A 37 -7.23 -35.98 -7.31
CA GLY A 37 -6.74 -34.65 -7.69
C GLY A 37 -7.63 -33.87 -8.67
N SER A 38 -8.88 -34.31 -8.84
CA SER A 38 -9.77 -33.86 -9.91
C SER A 38 -10.60 -32.64 -9.48
N PHE A 39 -10.85 -32.52 -8.19
CA PHE A 39 -11.53 -31.40 -7.55
C PHE A 39 -11.04 -31.28 -6.11
N VAL A 40 -11.27 -30.13 -5.49
CA VAL A 40 -10.92 -29.88 -4.10
C VAL A 40 -12.00 -29.02 -3.44
N SER A 41 -12.32 -29.31 -2.18
CA SER A 41 -13.20 -28.49 -1.35
C SER A 41 -12.51 -27.20 -0.88
N ILE A 42 -13.16 -26.07 -1.11
CA ILE A 42 -12.70 -24.74 -0.66
C ILE A 42 -13.60 -24.29 0.49
N PHE A 43 -12.98 -23.92 1.61
CA PHE A 43 -13.69 -23.37 2.76
C PHE A 43 -13.49 -21.86 2.80
N PRO A 44 -14.56 -21.08 3.04
CA PRO A 44 -14.45 -19.65 3.17
C PRO A 44 -13.58 -19.30 4.38
N ILE A 45 -12.78 -18.25 4.22
CA ILE A 45 -11.95 -17.68 5.29
C ILE A 45 -12.24 -16.18 5.39
N GLU A 46 -11.77 -15.55 6.47
CA GLU A 46 -11.70 -14.09 6.51
C GLU A 46 -10.78 -13.62 5.37
N SER A 47 -11.29 -12.67 4.58
CA SER A 47 -10.59 -12.18 3.39
C SER A 47 -9.22 -11.61 3.80
N LYS A 48 -8.17 -12.09 3.15
CA LYS A 48 -6.80 -11.61 3.37
C LYS A 48 -6.11 -11.33 2.04
N VAL A 49 -5.29 -10.30 2.00
CA VAL A 49 -4.47 -9.99 0.84
C VAL A 49 -3.23 -10.90 0.81
N GLN A 50 -2.94 -11.49 -0.33
CA GLN A 50 -1.68 -12.19 -0.61
C GLN A 50 -1.10 -11.76 -1.95
N TYR A 51 0.20 -11.93 -2.14
CA TYR A 51 0.91 -11.48 -3.33
C TYR A 51 1.39 -12.65 -4.17
N VAL A 52 1.34 -12.50 -5.49
CA VAL A 52 1.87 -13.50 -6.42
C VAL A 52 3.39 -13.62 -6.29
N ASP A 53 3.87 -14.81 -5.95
CA ASP A 53 5.30 -15.15 -5.88
C ASP A 53 5.82 -15.82 -7.16
N ALA A 54 4.92 -16.44 -7.95
CA ALA A 54 5.24 -17.00 -9.26
C ALA A 54 5.52 -15.92 -10.31
N SER A 55 6.25 -16.24 -11.37
CA SER A 55 6.41 -15.32 -12.52
C SER A 55 5.05 -14.90 -13.10
N VAL A 56 4.11 -15.85 -13.18
CA VAL A 56 2.70 -15.63 -13.52
C VAL A 56 1.85 -16.62 -12.71
N LEU A 57 0.87 -16.10 -11.95
CA LEU A 57 -0.20 -16.89 -11.34
C LEU A 57 -1.30 -17.18 -12.37
N ARG A 58 -1.76 -18.41 -12.44
CA ARG A 58 -2.92 -18.80 -13.26
C ARG A 58 -4.14 -18.94 -12.37
N VAL A 59 -5.13 -18.08 -12.58
CA VAL A 59 -6.45 -18.18 -11.95
C VAL A 59 -7.33 -19.06 -12.82
N ARG A 60 -7.94 -20.07 -12.22
CA ARG A 60 -8.68 -21.12 -12.90
C ARG A 60 -10.16 -21.14 -12.52
N SER A 61 -10.98 -21.70 -13.38
CA SER A 61 -12.43 -21.85 -13.16
C SER A 61 -12.80 -22.88 -12.09
N MET A 62 -11.88 -23.76 -11.72
CA MET A 62 -12.02 -24.76 -10.65
C MET A 62 -10.66 -24.99 -9.98
N PRO A 63 -10.60 -25.44 -8.71
CA PRO A 63 -9.36 -25.68 -7.97
C PRO A 63 -8.68 -26.99 -8.42
N SER A 64 -8.29 -27.04 -9.69
CA SER A 64 -7.64 -28.18 -10.35
C SER A 64 -6.77 -27.69 -11.51
N LEU A 65 -5.71 -28.44 -11.83
CA LEU A 65 -4.89 -28.18 -13.03
C LEU A 65 -5.65 -28.37 -14.34
N LEU A 66 -6.78 -29.10 -14.31
CA LEU A 66 -7.70 -29.26 -15.43
C LEU A 66 -8.65 -28.08 -15.61
N GLY A 67 -8.76 -27.19 -14.61
CA GLY A 67 -9.58 -26.00 -14.70
C GLY A 67 -9.07 -25.04 -15.76
N GLN A 68 -9.99 -24.48 -16.56
CA GLN A 68 -9.63 -23.50 -17.57
C GLN A 68 -9.01 -22.27 -16.89
N VAL A 69 -7.91 -21.77 -17.45
CA VAL A 69 -7.32 -20.51 -17.01
C VAL A 69 -8.25 -19.38 -17.46
N ILE A 70 -8.84 -18.67 -16.50
CA ILE A 70 -9.75 -17.55 -16.73
C ILE A 70 -9.03 -16.19 -16.64
N GLU A 71 -7.86 -16.18 -16.00
CA GLU A 71 -6.99 -15.01 -15.87
C GLU A 71 -5.56 -15.43 -15.55
N THR A 72 -4.61 -14.59 -15.97
CA THR A 72 -3.20 -14.70 -15.60
C THR A 72 -2.77 -13.42 -14.91
N ILE A 73 -2.14 -13.56 -13.74
CA ILE A 73 -1.76 -12.43 -12.89
C ILE A 73 -0.23 -12.42 -12.76
N PRO A 74 0.46 -11.30 -13.04
CA PRO A 74 1.92 -11.25 -12.96
C PRO A 74 2.43 -11.28 -11.52
N LYS A 75 3.71 -11.64 -11.35
CA LYS A 75 4.43 -11.60 -10.06
C LYS A 75 4.25 -10.26 -9.34
N GLY A 76 4.13 -10.30 -8.01
CA GLY A 76 3.99 -9.12 -7.15
C GLY A 76 2.59 -8.50 -7.13
N THR A 77 1.67 -8.99 -7.95
CA THR A 77 0.28 -8.52 -7.91
C THR A 77 -0.44 -9.05 -6.68
N ALA A 78 -1.24 -8.21 -6.04
CA ALA A 78 -2.11 -8.62 -4.95
C ALA A 78 -3.36 -9.35 -5.44
N VAL A 79 -3.81 -10.31 -4.65
CA VAL A 79 -5.10 -10.99 -4.78
C VAL A 79 -5.76 -11.09 -3.41
N SER A 80 -7.08 -10.93 -3.37
CA SER A 80 -7.83 -11.19 -2.13
C SER A 80 -8.13 -12.67 -2.04
N VAL A 81 -7.61 -13.34 -1.02
CA VAL A 81 -7.88 -14.74 -0.75
C VAL A 81 -9.07 -14.84 0.18
N VAL A 82 -10.16 -15.43 -0.32
CA VAL A 82 -11.45 -15.52 0.36
C VAL A 82 -11.83 -16.95 0.72
N GLY A 83 -11.09 -17.93 0.20
CA GLY A 83 -11.27 -19.33 0.54
C GLY A 83 -9.97 -20.11 0.44
N SER A 84 -9.86 -21.20 1.19
CA SER A 84 -8.69 -22.09 1.12
C SER A 84 -9.04 -23.53 1.40
N THR A 85 -8.17 -24.43 0.95
CA THR A 85 -8.26 -25.85 1.25
C THR A 85 -7.72 -26.14 2.66
N PRO A 86 -8.31 -27.08 3.42
CA PRO A 86 -7.89 -27.36 4.78
C PRO A 86 -6.66 -28.29 4.83
N TYR A 87 -6.23 -28.82 3.69
CA TYR A 87 -5.05 -29.66 3.53
C TYR A 87 -4.14 -29.12 2.42
N LYS A 88 -2.90 -29.60 2.42
CA LYS A 88 -1.86 -29.25 1.45
C LYS A 88 -1.59 -30.44 0.53
N MET A 89 -1.29 -30.15 -0.72
CA MET A 89 -0.88 -31.12 -1.73
C MET A 89 0.38 -30.63 -2.42
N LYS A 90 1.16 -31.53 -3.03
CA LYS A 90 2.33 -31.12 -3.79
C LYS A 90 1.93 -30.80 -5.23
N ILE A 91 2.19 -29.57 -5.69
CA ILE A 91 2.14 -29.21 -7.11
C ILE A 91 3.52 -28.68 -7.48
N GLU A 92 4.12 -29.27 -8.50
CA GLU A 92 5.51 -29.01 -8.89
C GLU A 92 6.48 -29.21 -7.71
N ASP A 93 7.24 -28.18 -7.33
CA ASP A 93 8.19 -28.18 -6.21
C ASP A 93 7.60 -27.57 -4.91
N LYS A 94 6.35 -27.11 -4.95
CA LYS A 94 5.67 -26.44 -3.83
C LYS A 94 4.69 -27.37 -3.12
N TYR A 95 4.53 -27.15 -1.81
CA TYR A 95 3.64 -27.94 -0.95
C TYR A 95 2.67 -27.04 -0.19
N ASP A 96 1.50 -26.84 -0.77
CA ASP A 96 0.45 -25.95 -0.28
C ASP A 96 -0.95 -26.37 -0.76
N GLY A 97 -1.97 -25.58 -0.42
CA GLY A 97 -3.37 -25.78 -0.80
C GLY A 97 -3.79 -25.03 -2.07
N TRP A 98 -5.07 -25.15 -2.42
CA TRP A 98 -5.72 -24.20 -3.33
C TRP A 98 -6.31 -23.03 -2.55
N ALA A 99 -6.39 -21.89 -3.20
CA ALA A 99 -7.03 -20.67 -2.73
C ALA A 99 -8.11 -20.25 -3.71
N GLU A 100 -9.25 -19.84 -3.19
CA GLU A 100 -10.20 -19.01 -3.95
C GLU A 100 -9.78 -17.56 -3.82
N VAL A 101 -9.61 -16.92 -4.96
CA VAL A 101 -9.03 -15.59 -5.10
C VAL A 101 -9.97 -14.67 -5.86
N ILE A 102 -10.04 -13.43 -5.42
CA ILE A 102 -10.61 -12.31 -6.17
C ILE A 102 -9.44 -11.58 -6.83
N THR A 103 -9.47 -11.53 -8.15
CA THR A 103 -8.46 -10.86 -8.98
C THR A 103 -8.65 -9.34 -8.99
N PRO A 104 -7.62 -8.54 -9.34
CA PRO A 104 -7.77 -7.08 -9.50
C PRO A 104 -8.84 -6.69 -10.53
N SER A 105 -9.09 -7.53 -11.53
CA SER A 105 -10.15 -7.31 -12.54
C SER A 105 -11.56 -7.59 -12.02
N GLY A 106 -11.69 -8.06 -10.76
CA GLY A 106 -12.95 -8.43 -10.13
C GLY A 106 -13.41 -9.86 -10.40
N LYS A 107 -12.66 -10.66 -11.16
CA LYS A 107 -13.00 -12.10 -11.35
C LYS A 107 -12.73 -12.90 -10.09
N VAL A 108 -13.59 -13.88 -9.85
CA VAL A 108 -13.43 -14.90 -8.80
C VAL A 108 -12.98 -16.20 -9.45
N GLY A 109 -11.97 -16.84 -8.89
CA GLY A 109 -11.50 -18.15 -9.35
C GLY A 109 -10.51 -18.78 -8.40
N PHE A 110 -9.81 -19.82 -8.85
CA PHE A 110 -8.97 -20.64 -7.99
C PHE A 110 -7.51 -20.63 -8.44
N SER A 111 -6.60 -20.46 -7.49
CA SER A 111 -5.15 -20.52 -7.72
C SER A 111 -4.48 -21.38 -6.67
N TYR A 112 -3.29 -21.89 -6.97
CA TYR A 112 -2.53 -22.68 -6.01
C TYR A 112 -1.76 -21.76 -5.05
N SER A 113 -2.01 -21.90 -3.74
CA SER A 113 -1.53 -21.00 -2.69
C SER A 113 -0.01 -21.02 -2.53
N GLY A 114 0.66 -22.09 -2.98
CA GLY A 114 2.13 -22.14 -2.95
C GLY A 114 2.81 -21.10 -3.85
N PHE A 115 2.05 -20.48 -4.75
CA PHE A 115 2.49 -19.36 -5.58
C PHE A 115 2.03 -18.00 -5.04
N LEU A 116 1.50 -17.98 -3.81
CA LEU A 116 1.12 -16.79 -3.07
C LEU A 116 2.02 -16.66 -1.84
N ASN A 117 2.33 -15.44 -1.43
CA ASN A 117 3.06 -15.18 -0.19
C ASN A 117 2.34 -14.11 0.66
N THR A 118 2.63 -14.10 1.96
CA THR A 118 2.15 -13.10 2.94
C THR A 118 3.18 -12.00 3.18
N LYS A 119 4.26 -11.94 2.41
CA LYS A 119 5.36 -11.02 2.69
C LYS A 119 4.91 -9.59 2.41
N THR A 120 4.82 -8.81 3.47
CA THR A 120 5.03 -7.36 3.47
C THR A 120 6.51 -7.08 3.19
N GLU A 121 7.01 -7.46 2.01
CA GLU A 121 8.30 -6.96 1.54
C GLU A 121 8.03 -5.77 0.62
N ILE A 122 8.12 -4.61 1.26
CA ILE A 122 8.52 -3.31 0.74
C ILE A 122 9.31 -3.47 -0.57
N TYR A 123 8.74 -2.88 -1.62
CA TYR A 123 9.30 -2.55 -2.93
C TYR A 123 10.30 -3.58 -3.51
N ALA A 124 9.88 -4.26 -4.59
CA ALA A 124 10.88 -4.67 -5.56
C ALA A 124 11.52 -3.39 -6.13
N GLU A 125 12.65 -2.97 -5.55
CA GLU A 125 13.58 -1.89 -5.98
C GLU A 125 14.10 -2.05 -7.43
N THR A 126 13.54 -2.97 -8.20
CA THR A 126 14.06 -3.34 -9.52
C THR A 126 13.53 -2.48 -10.66
N ASP A 127 12.46 -1.69 -10.44
CA ASP A 127 11.89 -0.75 -11.43
C ASP A 127 11.56 0.64 -10.84
N LEU A 128 12.07 0.96 -9.64
CA LEU A 128 11.89 2.29 -9.04
C LEU A 128 12.99 3.21 -9.56
N GLU A 129 12.62 4.29 -10.25
CA GLU A 129 13.55 5.37 -10.54
C GLU A 129 13.54 6.34 -9.33
N PRO A 130 14.66 6.52 -8.61
CA PRO A 130 14.70 7.46 -7.49
C PRO A 130 14.41 8.87 -7.99
N LEU A 131 13.53 9.56 -7.27
CA LEU A 131 13.13 10.92 -7.59
C LEU A 131 12.74 11.59 -6.28
N ASN A 132 13.45 12.65 -5.91
CA ASN A 132 13.18 13.39 -4.68
C ASN A 132 12.49 14.70 -5.02
N GLY A 133 11.47 15.04 -4.24
CA GLY A 133 10.76 16.32 -4.37
C GLY A 133 9.45 16.32 -3.60
N ILE A 134 8.66 17.35 -3.81
CA ILE A 134 7.34 17.51 -3.20
C ILE A 134 6.28 17.37 -4.29
N LEU A 135 5.24 16.57 -4.01
CA LEU A 135 4.00 16.63 -4.77
C LEU A 135 3.00 17.52 -4.03
N ILE A 136 2.60 18.61 -4.67
CA ILE A 136 1.63 19.58 -4.15
C ILE A 136 0.25 19.19 -4.66
N LEU A 137 -0.58 18.66 -3.78
CA LEU A 137 -1.92 18.19 -4.15
C LEU A 137 -2.84 19.35 -4.53
N SER A 138 -3.55 19.17 -5.64
CA SER A 138 -4.61 20.10 -6.03
C SER A 138 -5.79 20.00 -5.05
N SER A 139 -6.23 21.14 -4.51
CA SER A 139 -7.28 21.22 -3.48
C SER A 139 -8.62 20.57 -3.83
N ASN A 140 -8.88 20.33 -5.12
CA ASN A 140 -10.11 19.73 -5.63
C ASN A 140 -9.99 18.22 -5.92
N GLN A 141 -8.83 17.61 -5.68
CA GLN A 141 -8.59 16.20 -6.00
C GLN A 141 -8.34 15.39 -4.73
N SER A 142 -9.07 14.28 -4.59
CA SER A 142 -8.76 13.24 -3.61
C SER A 142 -7.90 12.19 -4.33
N PRO A 143 -6.57 12.19 -4.14
CA PRO A 143 -5.70 11.23 -4.81
C PRO A 143 -6.10 9.82 -4.41
N THR A 144 -6.14 8.94 -5.41
CA THR A 144 -6.19 7.51 -5.14
C THR A 144 -4.78 7.07 -4.77
N PHE A 145 -4.66 6.41 -3.62
CA PHE A 145 -3.42 5.79 -3.21
C PHE A 145 -3.42 4.34 -3.68
N TRP A 146 -2.29 3.91 -4.24
CA TRP A 146 -2.06 2.53 -4.60
C TRP A 146 -0.91 1.94 -3.78
N SER A 147 -1.07 0.74 -3.24
CA SER A 147 0.09 -0.03 -2.74
C SER A 147 0.93 -0.55 -3.91
N ASN A 148 0.28 -0.81 -5.06
CA ASN A 148 0.90 -1.17 -6.33
C ASN A 148 0.30 -0.33 -7.48
N PRO A 149 1.09 0.54 -8.15
CA PRO A 149 0.57 1.55 -9.06
C PRO A 149 -0.34 0.97 -10.14
N GLY A 150 -1.58 1.49 -10.23
CA GLY A 150 -2.56 1.08 -11.25
C GLY A 150 -3.09 -0.36 -11.12
N VAL A 151 -2.74 -1.07 -10.04
CA VAL A 151 -3.06 -2.49 -9.86
C VAL A 151 -3.79 -2.75 -8.54
N GLU A 152 -3.26 -2.24 -7.42
CA GLU A 152 -3.82 -2.47 -6.09
C GLU A 152 -4.07 -1.15 -5.39
N LEU A 153 -5.32 -0.91 -5.00
CA LEU A 153 -5.65 0.22 -4.14
C LEU A 153 -4.92 0.05 -2.81
N GLY A 154 -4.24 1.09 -2.37
CA GLY A 154 -3.53 1.09 -1.11
C GLY A 154 -4.51 0.85 0.02
N GLN A 155 -4.26 -0.18 0.83
CA GLN A 155 -4.94 -0.32 2.10
C GLN A 155 -4.45 0.79 3.04
N LEU A 156 -5.34 1.69 3.43
CA LEU A 156 -5.16 2.59 4.58
C LEU A 156 -5.37 1.83 5.91
N ASP A 157 -5.15 0.51 5.94
CA ASP A 157 -5.43 -0.28 7.14
C ASP A 157 -4.37 -0.02 8.22
N GLY A 158 -4.78 0.69 9.27
CA GLY A 158 -3.97 1.13 10.40
C GLY A 158 -3.75 2.64 10.46
N CYS A 159 -4.04 3.37 9.38
CA CYS A 159 -3.88 4.83 9.30
C CYS A 159 -5.27 5.48 9.24
N LYS A 160 -5.68 6.15 10.32
CA LYS A 160 -7.00 6.81 10.42
C LYS A 160 -7.16 8.06 9.55
N SER A 161 -6.28 8.30 8.57
CA SER A 161 -6.27 9.54 7.82
C SER A 161 -6.83 9.35 6.43
N ASP A 162 -8.05 9.83 6.25
CA ASP A 162 -8.67 10.12 4.96
C ASP A 162 -8.16 11.44 4.35
N ARG A 163 -7.16 12.08 4.98
CA ARG A 163 -6.68 13.42 4.64
C ARG A 163 -5.18 13.39 4.32
N PRO A 164 -4.80 13.40 3.04
CA PRO A 164 -3.39 13.35 2.67
C PRO A 164 -2.57 14.60 2.98
N GLY A 165 -3.21 15.68 3.40
CA GLY A 165 -2.57 16.99 3.53
C GLY A 165 -2.40 17.65 2.16
N LYS A 166 -1.70 18.78 2.13
CA LYS A 166 -1.42 19.54 0.88
C LYS A 166 -0.14 19.07 0.20
N TYR A 167 0.83 18.60 0.98
CA TYR A 167 2.18 18.27 0.53
C TYR A 167 2.49 16.81 0.81
N LEU A 168 3.06 16.13 -0.17
CA LEU A 168 3.50 14.74 -0.04
C LEU A 168 4.98 14.64 -0.46
N ASN A 169 5.79 13.89 0.30
CA ASN A 169 7.16 13.58 -0.11
C ASN A 169 7.12 12.66 -1.31
N VAL A 170 7.87 12.92 -2.37
CA VAL A 170 8.12 11.98 -3.46
C VAL A 170 9.51 11.40 -3.26
N GLU A 171 9.60 10.07 -3.22
CA GLU A 171 10.87 9.35 -3.11
C GLU A 171 11.24 8.58 -4.37
N GLY A 172 10.28 8.44 -5.29
CA GLY A 172 10.56 7.83 -6.57
C GLY A 172 9.40 7.86 -7.53
N VAL A 173 9.66 7.33 -8.71
CA VAL A 173 8.73 7.35 -9.82
C VAL A 173 8.73 6.02 -10.53
N LYS A 174 7.58 5.66 -11.09
CA LYS A 174 7.39 4.46 -11.89
C LYS A 174 6.38 4.69 -13.00
N LEU A 175 6.64 4.10 -14.17
CA LEU A 175 5.69 4.04 -15.28
C LEU A 175 4.98 2.69 -15.28
N VAL A 176 3.65 2.71 -15.21
CA VAL A 176 2.81 1.51 -15.33
C VAL A 176 1.74 1.80 -16.38
N ASN A 177 1.61 0.93 -17.39
CA ASN A 177 0.63 1.09 -18.47
C ASN A 177 0.65 2.47 -19.19
N LYS A 178 1.84 3.09 -19.32
CA LYS A 178 2.07 4.45 -19.85
C LYS A 178 1.59 5.59 -18.94
N GLU A 179 1.16 5.30 -17.74
CA GLU A 179 0.86 6.28 -16.71
C GLU A 179 2.02 6.39 -15.73
N LYS A 180 2.31 7.62 -15.30
CA LYS A 180 3.38 7.92 -14.38
C LYS A 180 2.83 8.01 -12.96
N TYR A 181 3.49 7.31 -12.04
CA TYR A 181 3.13 7.27 -10.64
C TYR A 181 4.30 7.74 -9.79
N PHE A 182 4.02 8.54 -8.77
CA PHE A 182 4.96 8.93 -7.75
C PHE A 182 4.78 8.05 -6.51
N LEU A 183 5.89 7.50 -6.00
CA LEU A 183 5.92 6.91 -4.69
C LEU A 183 5.97 8.05 -3.68
N VAL A 184 4.92 8.17 -2.87
CA VAL A 184 4.74 9.23 -1.91
C VAL A 184 4.77 8.75 -0.47
N LYS A 185 5.34 9.58 0.41
CA LYS A 185 5.39 9.37 1.86
C LYS A 185 4.90 10.56 2.68
N ARG A 186 4.29 10.26 3.83
CA ARG A 186 3.97 11.17 4.95
C ARG A 186 4.39 10.49 6.26
N LYS A 187 5.36 11.06 6.97
CA LYS A 187 5.84 10.56 8.28
C LYS A 187 5.06 11.25 9.42
N ILE A 188 4.93 10.54 10.55
CA ILE A 188 4.21 10.96 11.76
C ILE A 188 5.05 11.95 12.58
N ASN A 189 4.46 13.05 13.03
CA ASN A 189 5.02 13.86 14.13
C ASN A 189 4.63 13.30 15.51
N TYR A 190 5.58 13.32 16.44
CA TYR A 190 5.36 13.01 17.87
C TYR A 190 5.28 14.32 18.66
N TYR A 191 4.06 14.75 19.01
CA TYR A 191 3.88 15.89 19.92
C TYR A 191 3.85 15.36 21.36
N GLY A 192 5.03 15.08 21.90
CA GLY A 192 5.23 14.61 23.29
C GLY A 192 4.99 13.11 23.50
N TYR A 193 5.32 12.63 24.71
CA TYR A 193 5.51 11.20 25.06
C TYR A 193 4.36 10.24 24.69
N ASN A 194 3.15 10.74 24.38
CA ASN A 194 1.96 9.93 24.11
C ASN A 194 1.04 10.48 23.00
N SER A 195 1.44 11.46 22.19
CA SER A 195 0.57 11.92 21.10
C SER A 195 1.25 11.76 19.74
N LEU A 196 0.76 10.76 19.01
CA LEU A 196 0.95 10.64 17.57
C LEU A 196 0.03 11.66 16.90
N GLU A 197 0.51 12.31 15.85
CA GLU A 197 -0.35 13.11 14.97
C GLU A 197 -1.58 12.29 14.54
N TYR A 198 -2.77 12.88 14.69
CA TYR A 198 -4.05 12.22 14.39
C TYR A 198 -4.15 11.77 12.92
N GLU A 199 -3.36 12.40 12.04
CA GLU A 199 -3.43 12.28 10.58
C GLU A 199 -2.53 11.20 9.96
N GLY A 200 -1.96 10.29 10.75
CA GLY A 200 -1.50 8.96 10.31
C GLY A 200 -0.36 8.87 9.27
N CYS A 201 0.05 7.64 8.96
CA CYS A 201 1.06 7.35 7.92
C CYS A 201 0.41 7.37 6.53
N ILE A 202 1.11 7.89 5.53
CA ILE A 202 0.74 7.66 4.12
C ILE A 202 1.97 7.23 3.39
N ASN A 203 2.04 5.96 3.01
CA ASN A 203 3.04 5.44 2.08
C ASN A 203 2.27 4.78 0.95
N GLY A 204 2.47 5.23 -0.28
CA GLY A 204 1.76 4.67 -1.43
C GLY A 204 2.08 5.39 -2.71
N TRP A 205 1.54 4.90 -3.81
CA TRP A 205 1.70 5.47 -5.13
C TRP A 205 0.52 6.37 -5.45
N VAL A 206 0.77 7.47 -6.15
CA VAL A 206 -0.26 8.38 -6.67
C VAL A 206 0.07 8.74 -8.12
N LEU A 207 -0.94 9.11 -8.91
CA LEU A 207 -0.78 9.44 -10.33
C LEU A 207 -0.17 10.83 -10.43
N ASP A 208 0.66 11.05 -11.45
CA ASP A 208 1.36 12.32 -11.62
C ASP A 208 0.45 13.53 -11.82
N TYR A 209 -0.78 13.34 -12.30
CA TYR A 209 -1.74 14.42 -12.55
C TYR A 209 -2.52 14.89 -11.31
N VAL A 210 -2.34 14.27 -10.14
CA VAL A 210 -3.08 14.63 -8.92
C VAL A 210 -2.59 15.95 -8.27
N GLY A 211 -1.49 16.49 -8.79
CA GLY A 211 -0.82 17.65 -8.22
C GLY A 211 0.36 18.11 -9.05
N ASP A 212 1.01 19.17 -8.58
CA ASP A 212 2.22 19.70 -9.19
C ASP A 212 3.45 19.11 -8.48
N PHE A 213 4.30 18.41 -9.24
CA PHE A 213 5.59 17.94 -8.74
C PHE A 213 6.62 19.07 -8.77
N VAL A 214 7.36 19.21 -7.67
CA VAL A 214 8.35 20.25 -7.45
C VAL A 214 9.64 19.64 -6.92
N GLU A 215 10.74 19.77 -7.67
CA GLU A 215 12.06 19.25 -7.26
C GLU A 215 12.66 20.06 -6.10
N ASN A 216 12.68 21.40 -6.22
CA ASN A 216 13.13 22.30 -5.18
C ASN A 216 11.95 23.10 -4.61
N PHE A 217 11.47 22.66 -3.45
CA PHE A 217 10.27 23.22 -2.83
C PHE A 217 10.46 24.68 -2.37
N TYR A 218 11.64 25.01 -1.83
CA TYR A 218 11.95 26.38 -1.43
C TYR A 218 11.97 27.32 -2.63
N ASP A 219 12.69 26.97 -3.71
CA ASP A 219 12.76 27.81 -4.92
C ASP A 219 11.37 28.06 -5.51
N TRP A 220 10.52 27.02 -5.53
CA TRP A 220 9.14 27.15 -5.95
C TRP A 220 8.36 28.10 -5.03
N SER A 221 8.43 27.92 -3.72
CA SER A 221 7.70 28.75 -2.76
C SER A 221 8.17 30.21 -2.80
N ALA A 222 9.48 30.43 -2.89
CA ALA A 222 10.08 31.75 -3.04
C ALA A 222 9.60 32.45 -4.32
N LYS A 223 9.47 31.72 -5.44
CA LYS A 223 8.92 32.27 -6.68
C LYS A 223 7.44 32.66 -6.57
N GLN A 224 6.65 31.93 -5.78
CA GLN A 224 5.22 32.20 -5.64
C GLN A 224 4.92 33.31 -4.63
N TYR A 225 5.63 33.34 -3.50
CA TYR A 225 5.27 34.16 -2.34
C TYR A 225 6.36 35.15 -1.91
N GLY A 226 7.60 35.00 -2.42
CA GLY A 226 8.76 35.76 -1.96
C GLY A 226 8.68 37.27 -2.18
N ASP A 227 7.98 37.72 -3.23
CA ASP A 227 7.80 39.15 -3.51
C ASP A 227 7.03 39.91 -2.40
N SER A 228 6.36 39.18 -1.51
CA SER A 228 5.62 39.76 -0.37
C SER A 228 6.52 40.08 0.83
N PHE A 229 7.79 39.68 0.81
CA PHE A 229 8.69 39.75 1.95
C PHE A 229 10.03 40.41 1.60
N ASP A 230 10.77 40.87 2.63
CA ASP A 230 12.13 41.36 2.43
C ASP A 230 13.06 40.19 2.04
N PRO A 231 13.80 40.28 0.92
CA PRO A 231 14.65 39.18 0.45
C PRO A 231 15.73 38.77 1.45
N LYS A 232 16.26 39.71 2.25
CA LYS A 232 17.28 39.40 3.26
C LYS A 232 16.68 38.63 4.42
N LEU A 233 15.46 38.97 4.83
CA LEU A 233 14.74 38.22 5.85
C LEU A 233 14.52 36.78 5.40
N VAL A 234 13.99 36.61 4.19
CA VAL A 234 13.73 35.29 3.59
C VAL A 234 15.01 34.45 3.52
N GLN A 235 16.13 35.07 3.10
CA GLN A 235 17.43 34.39 3.05
C GLN A 235 17.91 33.96 4.45
N ILE A 236 17.85 34.84 5.45
CA ILE A 236 18.26 34.53 6.83
C ILE A 236 17.45 33.38 7.43
N LEU A 237 16.14 33.35 7.17
CA LEU A 237 15.25 32.29 7.64
C LEU A 237 15.54 30.95 6.95
N HIS A 238 15.93 30.98 5.68
CA HIS A 238 16.31 29.77 4.93
C HIS A 238 17.68 29.21 5.36
N GLU A 239 18.61 30.03 5.82
CA GLU A 239 19.97 29.60 6.22
C GLU A 239 20.07 29.11 7.68
N ASN A 240 18.95 28.97 8.40
CA ASN A 240 18.94 28.62 9.83
C ASN A 240 18.93 27.09 10.07
N THR A 241 18.99 26.66 11.35
CA THR A 241 18.99 25.24 11.75
C THR A 241 17.69 24.51 11.40
N GLU A 242 16.57 25.24 11.39
CA GLU A 242 15.26 24.78 10.91
C GLU A 242 14.87 25.71 9.74
N PRO A 243 15.27 25.41 8.50
CA PRO A 243 15.11 26.32 7.38
C PRO A 243 13.63 26.51 7.00
N LEU A 244 13.24 27.76 6.72
CA LEU A 244 11.94 28.05 6.13
C LEU A 244 11.88 27.49 4.70
N MET A 245 10.94 26.56 4.46
CA MET A 245 10.75 25.93 3.16
C MET A 245 9.48 26.40 2.42
N ASP A 246 8.41 26.72 3.15
CA ASP A 246 7.16 27.23 2.57
C ASP A 246 6.86 28.66 3.02
N LEU A 247 7.18 29.64 2.18
CA LEU A 247 6.91 31.05 2.44
C LEU A 247 5.42 31.38 2.57
N SER A 248 4.50 30.51 2.13
CA SER A 248 3.06 30.78 2.29
C SER A 248 2.59 30.72 3.75
N THR A 249 3.39 30.10 4.63
CA THR A 249 3.09 30.02 6.07
C THR A 249 3.80 31.10 6.88
N LEU A 250 4.68 31.89 6.26
CA LEU A 250 5.43 32.95 6.92
C LEU A 250 4.51 34.08 7.37
N VAL A 251 4.48 34.32 8.66
CA VAL A 251 3.79 35.43 9.31
C VAL A 251 4.82 36.34 9.97
N VAL A 252 4.72 37.64 9.67
CA VAL A 252 5.58 38.68 10.24
C VAL A 252 4.70 39.72 10.91
N ASN A 253 4.76 39.79 12.23
CA ASN A 253 3.99 40.72 13.05
C ASN A 253 4.92 41.82 13.58
N ASP A 254 4.61 43.09 13.27
CA ASP A 254 5.30 44.23 13.86
C ASP A 254 4.84 44.43 15.31
N LEU A 255 5.77 44.29 16.25
CA LEU A 255 5.52 44.48 17.68
C LEU A 255 5.70 45.95 18.12
N GLY A 256 5.99 46.86 17.20
CA GLY A 256 6.12 48.29 17.45
C GLY A 256 7.29 48.67 18.37
N ASN A 257 7.11 49.73 19.16
CA ASN A 257 8.12 50.29 20.08
C ASN A 257 8.36 49.46 21.35
N SER A 258 8.19 48.14 21.25
CA SER A 258 8.42 47.20 22.36
C SER A 258 9.92 46.94 22.61
N GLY A 259 10.78 47.40 21.69
CA GLY A 259 12.24 47.35 21.79
C GLY A 259 12.88 48.57 22.45
N LYS A 260 14.22 48.64 22.43
CA LYS A 260 14.94 49.86 22.87
C LYS A 260 14.65 51.00 21.90
N LYS A 261 14.85 52.24 22.36
CA LYS A 261 14.61 53.44 21.55
C LYS A 261 15.40 53.39 20.23
N GLY A 262 14.70 53.25 19.10
CA GLY A 262 15.26 53.16 17.76
C GLY A 262 15.32 51.76 17.15
N GLU A 263 14.87 50.73 17.86
CA GLU A 263 14.76 49.36 17.36
C GLU A 263 13.30 49.02 17.01
N ALA A 264 13.08 48.47 15.82
CA ALA A 264 11.83 47.82 15.46
C ALA A 264 11.93 46.33 15.82
N LEU A 265 10.89 45.80 16.47
CA LEU A 265 10.84 44.40 16.90
C LEU A 265 9.75 43.69 16.11
N PHE A 266 10.07 42.52 15.57
CA PHE A 266 9.13 41.69 14.82
C PHE A 266 9.01 40.33 15.49
N GLU A 267 7.78 39.83 15.58
CA GLU A 267 7.51 38.43 15.83
C GLU A 267 7.40 37.73 14.47
N ILE A 268 8.16 36.65 14.31
CA ILE A 268 8.17 35.83 13.11
C ILE A 268 7.70 34.44 13.50
N SER A 269 6.73 33.91 12.76
CA SER A 269 6.28 32.53 12.87
C SER A 269 6.06 31.93 11.50
N TYR A 270 6.30 30.63 11.38
CA TYR A 270 6.07 29.85 10.17
C TYR A 270 5.87 28.39 10.55
N GLU A 271 5.24 27.63 9.66
CA GLU A 271 5.16 26.18 9.81
C GLU A 271 6.44 25.56 9.23
N ALA A 272 7.22 24.91 10.08
CA ALA A 272 8.34 24.09 9.62
C ALA A 272 7.80 22.79 9.03
N ILE A 273 8.28 22.43 7.84
CA ILE A 273 8.09 21.10 7.28
C ILE A 273 9.28 20.27 7.75
N ASP A 274 9.01 19.19 8.50
CA ASP A 274 10.02 18.37 9.18
C ASP A 274 11.20 17.96 8.27
N ASP A 275 12.43 18.32 8.66
CA ASP A 275 13.69 18.14 7.91
C ASP A 275 14.16 16.68 7.78
N ASP A 276 13.54 15.72 8.49
CA ASP A 276 13.78 14.27 8.31
C ASP A 276 13.43 13.78 6.88
N PHE A 277 12.88 14.67 6.05
CA PHE A 277 12.49 14.50 4.67
C PHE A 277 13.62 14.13 3.69
N ASN A 278 14.89 14.45 3.97
CA ASN A 278 16.02 14.26 3.03
C ASN A 278 17.24 13.48 3.58
N GLN A 279 17.24 13.01 4.84
CA GLN A 279 18.39 12.27 5.36
C GLN A 279 18.33 10.79 4.94
N LYS A 280 19.26 10.38 4.07
CA LYS A 280 19.73 8.99 4.07
C LYS A 280 20.24 8.72 5.49
N MET A 281 19.66 7.71 6.15
CA MET A 281 20.19 7.23 7.41
C MET A 281 21.63 6.75 7.18
N GLU A 282 22.60 7.52 7.65
CA GLU A 282 23.93 6.98 7.90
C GLU A 282 23.84 6.15 9.18
N ASP A 283 24.18 4.86 9.06
CA ASP A 283 24.14 3.88 10.14
C ASP A 283 24.90 4.41 11.37
N SER A 284 24.20 4.41 12.52
CA SER A 284 24.78 4.64 13.86
C SER A 284 24.70 3.38 14.71
#